data_AF-A0A367L3F3-F1
#
_entry.id   AF-A0A367L3F3-F1
#
_cell.length_a   1.000
_cell.length_b   1.000
_cell.length_c   1.000
_cell.angle_alpha   90.00
_cell.angle_beta   90.00
_cell.angle_gamma   90.00
#
_symmetry.space_group_name_H-M   'P 1'
#
loop_
_entity.id
_entity.type
_entity.pdbx_description
1 polymer ?
#
loop_
_entity_poly.entity_id
_entity_poly.type
_entity_poly.pdbx_seq_one_letter_code
_entity_poly.pdbx_strand_id
1 'polypeptide(L)' 'MCDWEEFLFTCNHSALRLKSFCHFARNDPYHQCYGVKVLRNSWNQGKLCDDCVAERQRQAAQVQASSSSSNSQPSVS' A
#
# COMPACT_ATOMS: atom_id res chain seq x y z
N MET A 1 -23.52 -10.88 6.70
CA MET A 1 -22.68 -9.67 6.87
C MET A 1 -21.45 -9.86 5.98
N CYS A 2 -20.86 -8.78 5.48
CA CYS A 2 -19.60 -8.90 4.74
C CYS A 2 -18.45 -8.95 5.75
N ASP A 3 -17.60 -9.96 5.64
CA ASP A 3 -16.47 -10.12 6.54
C ASP A 3 -15.21 -9.51 5.91
N TRP A 4 -14.49 -8.74 6.71
CA TRP A 4 -13.27 -8.05 6.32
C TRP A 4 -12.10 -8.52 7.19
N GLU A 5 -10.90 -8.40 6.65
CA GLU A 5 -9.65 -8.57 7.35
C GLU A 5 -8.82 -7.29 7.20
N GLU A 6 -8.11 -6.92 8.26
CA GLU A 6 -7.20 -5.79 8.27
C GLU A 6 -5.76 -6.28 8.29
N PHE A 7 -4.89 -5.60 7.57
CA PHE A 7 -3.46 -5.88 7.50
C PHE A 7 -2.71 -4.64 7.97
N LEU A 8 -1.98 -4.76 9.08
CA LEU A 8 -1.22 -3.68 9.70
C LEU A 8 0.25 -3.76 9.26
N PHE A 9 0.81 -2.64 8.84
CA PHE A 9 2.19 -2.53 8.37
C PHE A 9 3.07 -1.76 9.35
N THR A 10 4.38 -1.97 9.30
CA THR A 10 5.34 -1.31 10.21
C THR A 10 5.46 0.20 9.97
N CYS A 11 4.97 0.70 8.83
CA CYS A 11 4.83 2.13 8.53
C CYS A 11 3.55 2.77 9.11
N ASN A 12 2.82 2.08 9.98
CA ASN A 12 1.56 2.55 10.58
C ASN A 12 0.40 2.75 9.57
N HIS A 13 0.52 2.19 8.37
CA HIS A 13 -0.59 2.06 7.42
C HIS A 13 -1.36 0.77 7.68
N SER A 14 -2.63 0.73 7.28
CA SER A 14 -3.44 -0.48 7.25
C SER A 14 -4.12 -0.67 5.90
N ALA A 15 -4.39 -1.92 5.54
CA ALA A 15 -5.17 -2.28 4.37
C ALA A 15 -6.34 -3.18 4.77
N LEU A 16 -7.53 -2.89 4.26
CA LEU A 16 -8.72 -3.71 4.45
C LEU A 16 -8.94 -4.59 3.23
N ARG A 17 -9.15 -5.89 3.45
CA ARG A 17 -9.55 -6.84 2.39
C ARG A 17 -10.84 -7.51 2.75
N LEU A 18 -11.71 -7.65 1.76
CA LEU A 18 -12.92 -8.41 1.91
C LEU A 18 -12.60 -9.90 1.91
N LYS A 19 -13.01 -10.61 2.97
CA LYS A 19 -12.87 -12.06 3.13
C LYS A 19 -14.06 -12.81 2.55
N SER A 20 -15.28 -12.32 2.82
CA SER A 20 -16.50 -12.93 2.31
C SER A 20 -17.60 -11.90 2.09
N PHE A 21 -18.38 -12.10 1.04
CA PHE A 21 -19.61 -11.34 0.81
C PHE A 21 -20.75 -11.89 1.68
N CYS A 22 -21.63 -10.99 2.13
CA CYS A 22 -22.93 -11.40 2.65
C CYS A 22 -23.81 -12.00 1.54
N HIS A 23 -24.91 -12.66 1.91
CA HIS A 23 -25.85 -13.25 0.95
C HIS A 23 -26.31 -12.25 -0.13
N PHE A 24 -26.64 -11.02 0.26
CA PHE A 24 -27.10 -9.99 -0.68
C PHE A 24 -25.99 -9.55 -1.64
N ALA A 25 -24.84 -9.15 -1.08
CA ALA A 25 -23.71 -8.65 -1.87
C ALA A 25 -23.07 -9.72 -2.75
N ARG A 26 -23.15 -11.01 -2.39
CA ARG A 26 -22.64 -12.11 -3.21
C ARG A 26 -23.41 -12.26 -4.52
N ASN A 27 -24.69 -11.90 -4.52
CA ASN A 27 -25.59 -12.10 -5.65
C ASN A 27 -25.89 -10.78 -6.40
N ASP A 28 -25.44 -9.64 -5.88
CA ASP A 28 -25.56 -8.36 -6.57
C ASP A 28 -24.50 -8.21 -7.67
N PRO A 29 -24.85 -7.83 -8.91
CA PRO A 29 -23.88 -7.69 -10.01
C PRO A 29 -22.73 -6.71 -9.72
N TYR A 30 -22.98 -5.71 -8.89
CA TYR A 30 -22.00 -4.70 -8.48
C TYR A 30 -21.39 -5.00 -7.10
N HIS A 31 -21.74 -6.15 -6.51
CA HIS A 31 -21.41 -6.56 -5.16
C HIS A 31 -21.70 -5.50 -4.08
N GLN A 32 -22.76 -4.70 -4.28
CA GLN A 32 -23.14 -3.64 -3.37
C GLN A 32 -23.58 -4.21 -2.03
N CYS A 33 -23.04 -3.63 -0.95
CA CYS A 33 -23.38 -4.00 0.42
C CYS A 33 -23.78 -2.78 1.23
N TYR A 34 -25.08 -2.65 1.50
CA TYR A 34 -25.65 -1.66 2.42
C TYR A 34 -25.83 -2.20 3.85
N GLY A 35 -25.52 -3.48 4.06
CA GLY A 35 -25.57 -4.12 5.38
C GLY A 35 -24.29 -3.95 6.20
N VAL A 36 -24.31 -4.51 7.40
CA VAL A 36 -23.18 -4.44 8.35
C VAL A 36 -21.93 -5.13 7.78
N LYS A 37 -20.80 -4.46 7.97
CA LYS A 37 -19.45 -4.94 7.68
C LYS A 37 -18.79 -5.33 9.00
N VAL A 38 -18.18 -6.52 9.05
CA VAL A 38 -17.54 -7.05 10.26
C VAL A 38 -16.05 -7.22 10.00
N LEU A 39 -15.22 -6.57 10.81
CA LEU A 39 -13.79 -6.85 10.83
C LEU A 39 -13.55 -8.11 11.68
N ARG A 40 -13.06 -9.19 11.06
CA ARG A 40 -12.86 -10.48 11.73
C ARG A 40 -11.50 -10.59 12.40
N ASN A 41 -10.46 -10.16 11.71
CA ASN A 41 -9.09 -10.30 12.15
C ASN A 41 -8.27 -9.10 11.69
N SER A 42 -7.27 -8.74 12.51
CA SER A 42 -6.21 -7.80 12.15
C SER A 42 -4.88 -8.55 12.19
N TRP A 43 -4.12 -8.46 11.11
CA TRP A 43 -2.88 -9.20 10.90
C TRP A 43 -1.70 -8.25 10.80
N ASN A 44 -0.74 -8.34 11.72
CA ASN A 44 0.52 -7.62 11.58
C ASN A 44 1.38 -8.29 10.51
N GLN A 45 1.81 -7.52 9.51
CA GLN A 45 2.59 -8.03 8.38
C GLN A 45 4.10 -8.02 8.62
N GLY A 46 4.60 -7.29 9.62
CA GLY A 46 6.04 -7.19 9.90
C GLY A 46 6.87 -6.53 8.77
N LYS A 47 6.21 -5.94 7.78
CA LYS A 47 6.84 -5.26 6.63
C LYS A 47 6.20 -3.90 6.35
N LEU A 48 6.85 -3.10 5.51
CA LEU A 48 6.29 -1.87 4.95
C LEU A 48 5.15 -2.19 3.98
N CYS A 49 4.21 -1.26 3.81
CA CYS A 49 3.25 -1.34 2.71
C CYS A 49 3.90 -1.02 1.37
N ASP A 50 3.26 -1.44 0.28
CA ASP A 50 3.79 -1.29 -1.08
C ASP A 50 4.04 0.18 -1.45
N ASP A 51 3.17 1.10 -1.00
CA ASP A 51 3.34 2.54 -1.24
C ASP A 51 4.60 3.11 -0.59
N CYS A 52 4.87 2.73 0.66
CA CYS A 52 6.08 3.17 1.36
C CYS A 52 7.35 2.53 0.78
N VAL A 53 7.26 1.29 0.28
CA VAL A 53 8.36 0.65 -0.45
C VAL A 53 8.64 1.42 -1.75
N ALA A 54 7.61 1.71 -2.54
CA ALA A 54 7.73 2.44 -3.79
C ALA A 54 8.30 3.85 -3.57
N GLU A 55 7.84 4.56 -2.55
CA GLU A 55 8.35 5.89 -2.20
C GLU A 55 9.83 5.85 -1.83
N ARG A 56 10.25 4.88 -1.01
CA ARG A 56 11.67 4.70 -0.67
C ARG A 56 12.53 4.43 -1.90
N GLN A 57 12.02 3.63 -2.84
CA GLN A 57 12.72 3.35 -4.10
C GLN A 57 12.85 4.61 -4.96
N ARG A 58 11.80 5.44 -5.06
CA ARG A 58 11.85 6.73 -5.78
C ARG A 58 12.89 7.66 -5.19
N GLN A 59 12.95 7.78 -3.86
CA GLN A 59 13.94 8.62 -3.19
C GLN A 59 15.37 8.12 -3.43
N ALA A 60 15.59 6.80 -3.33
CA ALA A 60 16.91 6.22 -3.60
C ALA A 60 17.38 6.48 -5.05
N ALA A 61 16.48 6.38 -6.03
CA ALA A 61 16.79 6.67 -7.42
C ALA A 61 17.15 8.16 -7.66
N GLN A 62 16.48 9.09 -6.96
CA GLN A 62 16.78 10.52 -7.05
C GLN A 62 18.16 10.88 -6.45
N VAL A 63 18.54 10.23 -5.35
CA VAL A 63 19.87 10.41 -4.75
C VAL A 63 20.97 9.93 -5.70
N GLN A 64 20.75 8.80 -6.39
CA GLN A 64 21.71 8.31 -7.39
C GLN A 64 21.84 9.28 -8.58
N ALA A 65 20.72 9.77 -9.13
CA ALA A 65 20.73 10.70 -10.26
C ALA A 65 21.40 12.05 -9.92
N SER A 66 21.19 12.57 -8.71
CA SER A 66 21.81 13.83 -8.26
C SER A 66 23.31 13.71 -7.97
N SER A 67 23.79 12.54 -7.53
CA SER A 67 25.22 12.29 -7.31
C SER A 67 26.07 12.21 -8.59
N SER A 68 25.45 11.99 -9.75
CA SER A 68 26.13 11.91 -11.05
C SER A 68 26.30 13.26 -11.79
N SER A 69 25.73 14.36 -11.27
CA SER A 69 25.76 15.69 -11.94
C SER A 69 26.83 16.66 -11.40
N SER A 70 27.66 16.25 -10.45
CA SER A 70 28.64 17.14 -9.79
C SER A 70 30.08 17.05 -10.30
N ASN A 71 30.37 16.30 -11.39
CA ASN A 71 31.74 16.14 -11.90
C ASN A 71 31.95 16.70 -13.32
N SER A 72 31.70 18.01 -13.49
CA SER A 72 32.06 18.76 -14.70
C SER A 72 32.83 20.02 -14.32
N GLN A 73 34.12 19.90 -13.99
CA GLN A 73 35.03 21.05 -13.97
C GLN A 73 35.42 21.39 -15.42
N PRO A 74 35.20 22.62 -15.91
CA PRO A 74 35.84 23.08 -17.13
C PRO A 74 37.29 23.50 -16.80
N SER A 75 38.27 22.77 -17.32
CA SER A 75 39.67 23.21 -17.37
C SER A 75 39.80 24.27 -18.47
N VAL A 76 39.91 25.55 -18.09
CA VAL A 76 40.32 26.62 -19.02
C VAL A 76 41.81 26.91 -18.80
N SER A 77 42.54 26.89 -19.90
CA SER A 77 44.00 27.11 -20.02
C SER A 77 44.34 28.59 -20.13
#